data_AF-A0A7S3M4E1-F1
#
_entry.id   AF-A0A7S3M4E1-F1
#
_cell.length_a   1.000
_cell.length_b   1.000
_cell.length_c   1.000
_cell.angle_alpha   90.00
_cell.angle_beta   90.00
_cell.angle_gamma   90.00
#
_symmetry.space_group_name_H-M   'P 1'
#
loop_
_entity.id
_entity.type
_entity.pdbx_description
1 polymer ?
#
loop_
_entity_poly.entity_id
_entity_poly.type
_entity_poly.pdbx_seq_one_letter_code
_entity_poly.pdbx_strand_id
1 'polypeptide(L)'
;KSNTFFSSIRDVRYQMLQRRRAAFDGVSCLLVKLDDRQELYDNFRTKFNQVPSDLRFDPECVAELHLQTLELCDALLKISETRKQTAEAYTKKIGADNVMSMLQHRTRCEAVAMAQSELQRFFVALHLLFDYTKSVRGYEMNIKILNELEVTLPVTVPDDGAGAKKDAKKETKKADKNAPAALVPFREPVGLVLVPKGSMEAVPEVNGGDEVVDPKAKKAPAKEKKGAVAENSDPFAEIETRILEEAAKWRKGTFTVTREVYEKDESLCHALEQAIWYEAEKLVLSVANIKSILAKNVD
;
A
#
# COMPACT_ATOMS: atom_id res chain seq x y z
N LYS A 1 -9.63 -0.03 15.59
CA LYS A 1 -8.60 0.16 14.56
C LYS A 1 -7.74 -1.09 14.39
N SER A 2 -7.05 -1.58 15.43
CA SER A 2 -6.25 -2.82 15.35
C SER A 2 -7.05 -4.07 14.89
N ASN A 3 -8.23 -4.34 15.44
CA ASN A 3 -9.08 -5.47 14.98
C ASN A 3 -9.50 -5.33 13.50
N THR A 4 -9.81 -4.10 13.07
CA THR A 4 -10.18 -3.79 11.69
C THR A 4 -9.00 -4.03 10.75
N PHE A 5 -7.79 -3.62 11.13
CA PHE A 5 -6.55 -3.85 10.40
C PHE A 5 -6.20 -5.35 10.28
N PHE A 6 -6.27 -6.10 11.38
CA PHE A 6 -6.01 -7.54 11.32
C PHE A 6 -7.08 -8.31 10.55
N SER A 7 -8.34 -7.86 10.57
CA SER A 7 -9.40 -8.43 9.74
C SER A 7 -9.17 -8.13 8.27
N SER A 8 -8.86 -6.86 7.91
CA SER A 8 -8.62 -6.46 6.53
C SER A 8 -7.41 -7.18 5.93
N ILE A 9 -6.32 -7.34 6.68
CA ILE A 9 -5.16 -8.14 6.26
C ILE A 9 -5.55 -9.60 6.02
N ARG A 10 -6.31 -10.20 6.94
CA ARG A 10 -6.74 -11.60 6.81
C ARG A 10 -7.60 -11.80 5.56
N ASP A 11 -8.52 -10.87 5.31
CA ASP A 11 -9.43 -10.93 4.17
C ASP A 11 -8.66 -10.77 2.85
N VAL A 12 -7.75 -9.80 2.78
CA VAL A 12 -6.91 -9.59 1.58
C VAL A 12 -6.01 -10.80 1.32
N ARG A 13 -5.39 -11.35 2.37
CA ARG A 13 -4.58 -12.58 2.26
C ARG A 13 -5.41 -13.76 1.76
N TYR A 14 -6.63 -13.92 2.27
CA TYR A 14 -7.53 -14.99 1.83
C TYR A 14 -7.87 -14.84 0.34
N GLN A 15 -8.17 -13.62 -0.11
CA GLN A 15 -8.42 -13.35 -1.54
C GLN A 15 -7.19 -13.63 -2.41
N MET A 16 -5.99 -13.22 -1.98
CA MET A 16 -4.74 -13.51 -2.69
C MET A 16 -4.49 -15.02 -2.81
N LEU A 17 -4.73 -15.79 -1.73
CA LEU A 17 -4.53 -17.22 -1.71
C LEU A 17 -5.53 -17.96 -2.62
N GLN A 18 -6.80 -17.54 -2.59
CA GLN A 18 -7.84 -18.05 -3.49
C GLN A 18 -7.50 -17.77 -4.96
N ARG A 19 -7.05 -16.56 -5.29
CA ARG A 19 -6.65 -16.16 -6.64
C ARG A 19 -5.48 -17.00 -7.15
N ARG A 20 -4.43 -17.15 -6.32
CA ARG A 20 -3.29 -18.01 -6.61
C ARG A 20 -3.76 -19.44 -6.89
N ARG A 21 -4.61 -20.00 -6.03
CA ARG A 21 -5.15 -21.34 -6.21
C ARG A 21 -5.96 -21.48 -7.50
N ALA A 22 -6.85 -20.53 -7.79
CA ALA A 22 -7.65 -20.52 -9.02
C ALA A 22 -6.78 -20.46 -10.28
N ALA A 23 -5.70 -19.67 -10.27
CA ALA A 23 -4.74 -19.63 -11.36
C ALA A 23 -4.05 -20.99 -11.57
N PHE A 24 -3.59 -21.62 -10.48
CA PHE A 24 -2.99 -22.96 -10.54
C PHE A 24 -3.98 -24.01 -11.05
N ASP A 25 -5.20 -24.03 -10.52
CA ASP A 25 -6.23 -25.00 -10.93
C ASP A 25 -6.64 -24.76 -12.39
N GLY A 26 -6.71 -23.51 -12.84
CA GLY A 26 -7.00 -23.15 -14.23
C GLY A 26 -5.93 -23.64 -15.20
N VAL A 27 -4.65 -23.38 -14.91
CA VAL A 27 -3.53 -23.87 -15.72
C VAL A 27 -3.45 -25.39 -15.68
N SER A 28 -3.64 -26.01 -14.51
CA SER A 28 -3.65 -27.46 -14.33
C SER A 28 -4.77 -28.12 -15.14
N CYS A 29 -5.98 -27.55 -15.14
CA CYS A 29 -7.08 -28.03 -15.97
C CYS A 29 -6.75 -28.00 -17.47
N LEU A 30 -5.95 -27.02 -17.92
CA LEU A 30 -5.59 -26.89 -19.33
C LEU A 30 -4.43 -27.82 -19.73
N LEU A 31 -3.51 -28.15 -18.81
CA LEU A 31 -2.31 -28.93 -19.13
C LEU A 31 -2.43 -30.42 -18.76
N VAL A 32 -3.10 -30.73 -17.65
CA VAL A 32 -3.05 -32.08 -17.03
C VAL A 32 -4.34 -32.86 -17.29
N LYS A 33 -5.47 -32.20 -17.50
CA LYS A 33 -6.76 -32.88 -17.71
C LYS A 33 -6.72 -33.75 -18.96
N LEU A 34 -7.18 -34.99 -18.83
CA LEU A 34 -7.41 -35.91 -19.95
C LEU A 34 -8.30 -35.23 -21.00
N ASP A 35 -7.92 -35.40 -22.27
CA ASP A 35 -8.67 -34.94 -23.44
C ASP A 35 -9.22 -36.12 -24.26
N ASP A 36 -9.90 -35.76 -25.34
CA ASP A 36 -10.58 -36.69 -26.22
C ASP A 36 -9.62 -37.39 -27.21
N ARG A 37 -8.29 -37.26 -27.03
CA ARG A 37 -7.28 -37.89 -27.92
C ARG A 37 -7.44 -39.41 -27.94
N GLN A 38 -7.75 -40.01 -26.79
CA GLN A 38 -7.93 -41.45 -26.67
C GLN A 38 -9.17 -41.91 -27.46
N GLU A 39 -10.29 -41.20 -27.33
CA GLU A 39 -11.53 -41.50 -28.06
C GLU A 39 -11.34 -41.32 -29.58
N LEU A 40 -10.61 -40.28 -29.98
CA LEU A 40 -10.28 -40.01 -31.38
C LEU A 40 -9.41 -41.13 -31.97
N TYR A 41 -8.43 -41.61 -31.21
CA TYR A 41 -7.61 -42.76 -31.60
C TYR A 41 -8.41 -44.05 -31.68
N ASP A 42 -9.29 -44.33 -30.72
CA ASP A 42 -10.11 -45.54 -30.71
C ASP A 42 -11.11 -45.58 -31.88
N ASN A 43 -11.67 -44.43 -32.23
CA ASN A 43 -12.52 -44.26 -33.42
C ASN A 43 -11.73 -44.49 -34.72
N PHE A 44 -10.53 -43.92 -34.83
CA PHE A 44 -9.63 -44.17 -35.97
C PHE A 44 -9.28 -45.65 -36.08
N ARG A 45 -8.84 -46.26 -34.97
CA ARG A 45 -8.45 -47.68 -34.91
C ARG A 45 -9.58 -48.59 -35.36
N THR A 46 -10.81 -48.27 -34.96
CA THR A 46 -12.00 -49.05 -35.36
C THR A 46 -12.22 -48.95 -36.87
N LYS A 47 -12.22 -47.74 -37.43
CA LYS A 47 -12.38 -47.51 -38.88
C LYS A 47 -11.26 -48.15 -39.71
N PHE A 48 -10.02 -47.97 -39.29
CA PHE A 48 -8.83 -48.48 -39.98
C PHE A 48 -8.78 -50.02 -40.00
N ASN A 49 -9.23 -50.67 -38.93
CA ASN A 49 -9.23 -52.13 -38.84
C ASN A 49 -10.47 -52.79 -39.45
N GLN A 50 -11.55 -52.05 -39.70
CA GLN A 50 -12.72 -52.56 -40.42
C GLN A 50 -12.43 -52.87 -41.90
N VAL A 51 -11.34 -52.32 -42.46
CA VAL A 51 -10.94 -52.59 -43.85
C VAL A 51 -10.47 -54.05 -44.01
N PRO A 52 -11.13 -54.86 -44.87
CA PRO A 52 -10.80 -56.25 -45.14
C PRO A 52 -9.35 -56.45 -45.55
N SER A 53 -8.73 -57.58 -45.18
CA SER A 53 -7.32 -57.87 -45.49
C SER A 53 -7.01 -57.84 -46.99
N ASP A 54 -7.97 -58.29 -47.80
CA ASP A 54 -7.76 -58.52 -49.23
C ASP A 54 -7.68 -57.20 -50.00
N LEU A 55 -8.30 -56.14 -49.47
CA LEU A 55 -8.26 -54.79 -50.04
C LEU A 55 -7.00 -54.02 -49.62
N ARG A 56 -6.25 -54.47 -48.61
CA ARG A 56 -5.07 -53.74 -48.10
C ARG A 56 -3.88 -53.72 -49.05
N PHE A 57 -3.91 -54.54 -50.09
CA PHE A 57 -2.88 -54.57 -51.14
C PHE A 57 -3.27 -53.75 -52.37
N ASP A 58 -4.54 -53.32 -52.44
CA ASP A 58 -5.01 -52.47 -53.52
C ASP A 58 -4.43 -51.05 -53.37
N PRO A 59 -3.78 -50.49 -54.41
CA PRO A 59 -3.14 -49.18 -54.32
C PRO A 59 -4.08 -48.04 -53.92
N GLU A 60 -5.34 -48.06 -54.35
CA GLU A 60 -6.32 -47.03 -54.00
C GLU A 60 -6.71 -47.13 -52.53
N CYS A 61 -6.95 -48.35 -52.04
CA CYS A 61 -7.23 -48.58 -50.63
C CYS A 61 -6.05 -48.21 -49.72
N VAL A 62 -4.81 -48.48 -50.15
CA VAL A 62 -3.59 -48.04 -49.43
C VAL A 62 -3.49 -46.52 -49.37
N ALA A 63 -3.84 -45.81 -50.45
CA ALA A 63 -3.85 -44.35 -50.47
C ALA A 63 -4.88 -43.79 -49.47
N GLU A 64 -6.08 -44.36 -49.43
CA GLU A 64 -7.13 -44.00 -48.45
C GLU A 64 -6.69 -44.24 -47.00
N LEU A 65 -6.07 -45.38 -46.70
CA LEU A 65 -5.54 -45.68 -45.35
C LEU A 65 -4.43 -44.68 -44.93
N HIS A 66 -3.58 -44.27 -45.87
CA HIS A 66 -2.60 -43.21 -45.62
C HIS A 66 -3.28 -41.87 -45.35
N LEU A 67 -4.30 -41.51 -46.13
CA LEU A 67 -5.06 -40.28 -45.93
C LEU A 67 -5.71 -40.26 -44.53
N GLN A 68 -6.38 -41.34 -44.13
CA GLN A 68 -6.98 -41.45 -42.79
C GLN A 68 -5.94 -41.28 -41.67
N THR A 69 -4.72 -41.80 -41.89
CA THR A 69 -3.62 -41.66 -40.93
C THR A 69 -3.14 -40.21 -40.85
N LEU A 70 -3.03 -39.52 -41.99
CA LEU A 70 -2.70 -38.10 -42.04
C LEU A 70 -3.78 -37.25 -41.36
N GLU A 71 -5.05 -37.53 -41.60
CA GLU A 71 -6.17 -36.84 -40.94
C GLU A 71 -6.16 -37.02 -39.43
N LEU A 72 -5.84 -38.23 -38.93
CA LEU A 72 -5.64 -38.47 -37.49
C LEU A 72 -4.51 -37.59 -36.94
N CYS A 73 -3.35 -37.58 -37.60
CA CYS A 73 -2.21 -36.76 -37.19
C CYS A 73 -2.60 -35.27 -37.12
N ASP A 74 -3.29 -34.78 -38.14
CA ASP A 74 -3.74 -33.39 -38.24
C ASP A 74 -4.75 -33.04 -37.12
N ALA A 75 -5.68 -33.95 -36.82
CA ALA A 75 -6.64 -33.79 -35.73
C ALA A 75 -5.96 -33.75 -34.35
N LEU A 76 -5.01 -34.65 -34.10
CA LEU A 76 -4.25 -34.67 -32.84
C LEU A 76 -3.39 -33.40 -32.67
N LEU A 77 -2.76 -32.93 -33.75
CA LEU A 77 -2.01 -31.68 -33.76
C LEU A 77 -2.91 -30.47 -33.46
N LYS A 78 -4.09 -30.39 -34.09
CA LYS A 78 -5.08 -29.33 -33.83
C LYS A 78 -5.49 -29.30 -32.35
N ILE A 79 -5.80 -30.45 -31.74
CA ILE A 79 -6.13 -30.52 -30.31
C ILE A 79 -5.00 -29.98 -29.45
N SER A 80 -3.75 -30.37 -29.75
CA SER A 80 -2.58 -29.90 -29.01
C SER A 80 -2.37 -28.40 -29.14
N GLU A 81 -2.50 -27.86 -30.35
CA GLU A 81 -2.30 -26.43 -30.62
C GLU A 81 -3.42 -25.57 -30.03
N THR A 82 -4.69 -25.99 -30.15
CA THR A 82 -5.82 -25.28 -29.50
C THR A 82 -5.66 -25.24 -27.99
N ARG A 83 -5.22 -26.34 -27.36
CA ARG A 83 -4.96 -26.40 -25.92
C ARG A 83 -3.84 -25.45 -25.50
N LYS A 84 -2.74 -25.44 -26.26
CA LYS A 84 -1.62 -24.50 -26.06
C LYS A 84 -2.10 -23.04 -26.16
N GLN A 85 -2.80 -22.69 -27.22
CA GLN A 85 -3.33 -21.33 -27.42
C GLN A 85 -4.27 -20.91 -26.29
N THR A 86 -5.13 -21.82 -25.82
CA THR A 86 -6.02 -21.56 -24.68
C THR A 86 -5.23 -21.33 -23.39
N ALA A 87 -4.21 -22.14 -23.12
CA ALA A 87 -3.34 -21.99 -21.96
C ALA A 87 -2.53 -20.68 -21.99
N GLU A 88 -1.99 -20.31 -23.15
CA GLU A 88 -1.29 -19.04 -23.34
C GLU A 88 -2.23 -17.85 -23.16
N ALA A 89 -3.43 -17.89 -23.75
CA ALA A 89 -4.43 -16.84 -23.61
C ALA A 89 -4.88 -16.69 -22.15
N TYR A 90 -5.11 -17.79 -21.44
CA TYR A 90 -5.46 -17.78 -20.03
C TYR A 90 -4.33 -17.20 -19.16
N THR A 91 -3.09 -17.62 -19.40
CA THR A 91 -1.92 -17.12 -18.67
C THR A 91 -1.70 -15.63 -18.91
N LYS A 92 -1.83 -15.16 -20.16
CA LYS A 92 -1.79 -13.72 -20.49
C LYS A 92 -2.91 -12.95 -19.80
N LYS A 93 -4.13 -13.49 -19.79
CA LYS A 93 -5.28 -12.86 -19.13
C LYS A 93 -5.07 -12.71 -17.62
N ILE A 94 -4.55 -13.75 -16.95
CA ILE A 94 -4.21 -13.67 -15.52
C ILE A 94 -3.06 -12.71 -15.28
N GLY A 95 -2.02 -12.76 -16.11
CA GLY A 95 -0.86 -11.88 -15.98
C GLY A 95 -1.21 -10.41 -16.18
N ALA A 96 -2.17 -10.10 -17.05
CA ALA A 96 -2.70 -8.75 -17.25
C ALA A 96 -3.70 -8.32 -16.16
N ASP A 97 -4.23 -9.25 -15.36
CA ASP A 97 -5.13 -8.91 -14.25
C ASP A 97 -4.30 -8.36 -13.08
N ASN A 98 -4.28 -7.03 -12.93
CA ASN A 98 -3.51 -6.34 -11.90
C ASN A 98 -4.12 -6.47 -10.48
N VAL A 99 -5.09 -7.36 -10.28
CA VAL A 99 -5.72 -7.54 -8.97
C VAL A 99 -4.73 -7.97 -7.89
N MET A 100 -3.74 -8.81 -8.19
CA MET A 100 -2.74 -9.19 -7.17
C MET A 100 -1.94 -7.97 -6.68
N SER A 101 -1.50 -7.11 -7.61
CA SER A 101 -0.80 -5.87 -7.27
C SER A 101 -1.71 -4.91 -6.48
N MET A 102 -2.98 -4.80 -6.89
CA MET A 102 -3.97 -3.98 -6.19
C MET A 102 -4.25 -4.48 -4.76
N LEU A 103 -4.34 -5.80 -4.56
CA LEU A 103 -4.51 -6.39 -3.23
C LEU A 103 -3.28 -6.14 -2.35
N GLN A 104 -2.06 -6.32 -2.89
CA GLN A 104 -0.81 -6.00 -2.18
C GLN A 104 -0.73 -4.51 -1.80
N HIS A 105 -1.09 -3.61 -2.72
CA HIS A 105 -1.15 -2.17 -2.46
C HIS A 105 -2.16 -1.85 -1.36
N ARG A 106 -3.36 -2.45 -1.39
CA ARG A 106 -4.36 -2.29 -0.32
C ARG A 106 -3.79 -2.69 1.04
N THR A 107 -3.07 -3.82 1.14
CA THR A 107 -2.41 -4.23 2.38
C THR A 107 -1.39 -3.20 2.87
N ARG A 108 -0.60 -2.62 1.97
CA ARG A 108 0.35 -1.54 2.30
C ARG A 108 -0.36 -0.29 2.82
N CYS A 109 -1.47 0.12 2.19
CA CYS A 109 -2.27 1.27 2.64
C CYS A 109 -2.89 1.06 4.03
N GLU A 110 -3.38 -0.15 4.32
CA GLU A 110 -3.86 -0.50 5.66
C GLU A 110 -2.73 -0.45 6.70
N ALA A 111 -1.51 -0.87 6.34
CA ALA A 111 -0.34 -0.77 7.22
C ALA A 111 0.07 0.68 7.49
N VAL A 112 -0.02 1.56 6.49
CA VAL A 112 0.14 3.01 6.65
C VAL A 112 -0.86 3.58 7.64
N ALA A 113 -2.15 3.22 7.51
CA ALA A 113 -3.17 3.68 8.44
C ALA A 113 -2.92 3.21 9.89
N MET A 114 -2.41 1.99 10.06
CA MET A 114 -2.02 1.47 11.37
C MET A 114 -0.82 2.24 11.96
N ALA A 115 0.25 2.44 11.17
CA ALA A 115 1.43 3.19 11.60
C ALA A 115 1.09 4.64 11.96
N GLN A 116 0.23 5.29 11.17
CA GLN A 116 -0.30 6.63 11.47
C GLN A 116 -1.08 6.66 12.79
N SER A 117 -1.84 5.61 13.10
CA SER A 117 -2.58 5.53 14.36
C SER A 117 -1.66 5.35 15.58
N GLU A 118 -0.53 4.67 15.42
CA GLU A 118 0.50 4.54 16.46
C GLU A 118 1.22 5.86 16.72
N LEU A 119 1.51 6.64 15.66
CA LEU A 119 2.03 8.00 15.81
C LEU A 119 1.06 8.89 16.58
N GLN A 120 -0.24 8.83 16.26
CA GLN A 120 -1.26 9.58 17.00
C GLN A 120 -1.34 9.15 18.47
N ARG A 121 -1.28 7.84 18.74
CA ARG A 121 -1.22 7.30 20.11
C ARG A 121 -0.02 7.85 20.88
N PHE A 122 1.14 7.93 20.24
CA PHE A 122 2.34 8.51 20.83
C PHE A 122 2.13 9.98 21.23
N PHE A 123 1.62 10.83 20.33
CA PHE A 123 1.35 12.23 20.66
C PHE A 123 0.31 12.40 21.78
N VAL A 124 -0.75 11.58 21.79
CA VAL A 124 -1.72 11.57 22.89
C VAL A 124 -1.07 11.19 24.21
N ALA A 125 -0.16 10.20 24.22
CA ALA A 125 0.58 9.82 25.41
C ALA A 125 1.48 10.97 25.92
N LEU A 126 2.14 11.70 25.01
CA LEU A 126 2.92 12.88 25.39
C LEU A 126 2.04 13.94 26.06
N HIS A 127 0.91 14.31 25.45
CA HIS A 127 -0.02 15.27 26.05
C HIS A 127 -0.48 14.83 27.44
N LEU A 128 -0.85 13.57 27.61
CA LEU A 128 -1.26 13.03 28.90
C LEU A 128 -0.15 13.10 29.95
N LEU A 129 1.10 12.79 29.58
CA LEU A 129 2.25 12.90 30.48
C LEU A 129 2.48 14.35 30.92
N PHE A 130 2.35 15.31 30.00
CA PHE A 130 2.48 16.73 30.34
C PHE A 130 1.33 17.23 31.23
N ASP A 131 0.09 16.86 30.93
CA ASP A 131 -1.08 17.27 31.72
C ASP A 131 -1.03 16.65 33.12
N TYR A 132 -0.65 15.38 33.22
CA TYR A 132 -0.45 14.71 34.50
C TYR A 132 0.61 15.41 35.33
N THR A 133 1.79 15.67 34.77
CA THR A 133 2.89 16.33 35.50
C THR A 133 2.56 17.75 35.92
N LYS A 134 1.79 18.50 35.12
CA LYS A 134 1.25 19.81 35.50
C LYS A 134 0.22 19.70 36.64
N SER A 135 -0.70 18.73 36.57
CA SER A 135 -1.72 18.55 37.61
C SER A 135 -1.13 18.19 38.98
N VAL A 136 -0.09 17.34 39.01
CA VAL A 136 0.61 16.94 40.24
C VAL A 136 1.26 18.13 40.94
N ARG A 137 1.64 19.17 40.19
CA ARG A 137 2.22 20.41 40.72
C ARG A 137 1.19 21.45 41.12
N GLY A 138 -0.10 21.15 41.00
CA GLY A 138 -1.16 22.09 41.35
C GLY A 138 -1.23 23.30 40.41
N TYR A 139 -0.74 23.17 39.17
CA TYR A 139 -0.93 24.21 38.17
C TYR A 139 -2.42 24.50 37.99
N GLU A 140 -2.84 25.73 38.28
CA GLU A 140 -4.20 26.17 38.04
C GLU A 140 -4.49 26.08 36.54
N MET A 141 -5.52 25.31 36.19
CA MET A 141 -6.03 25.16 34.81
C MET A 141 -6.36 26.50 34.14
N ASN A 142 -6.46 27.58 34.93
CA ASN A 142 -6.78 28.95 34.53
C ASN A 142 -5.56 29.79 34.12
N ILE A 143 -4.33 29.37 34.47
CA ILE A 143 -3.09 29.99 34.01
C ILE A 143 -2.51 29.10 32.91
N LYS A 144 -2.83 29.42 31.65
CA LYS A 144 -2.32 28.72 30.47
C LYS A 144 -0.82 28.95 30.33
N ILE A 145 -0.01 28.10 30.98
CA ILE A 145 1.40 27.98 30.62
C ILE A 145 1.47 27.11 29.37
N LEU A 146 1.67 27.80 28.24
CA LEU A 146 1.98 27.22 26.94
C LEU A 146 3.12 26.22 27.14
N ASN A 147 2.90 24.96 26.79
CA ASN A 147 3.98 24.00 26.77
C ASN A 147 4.80 24.32 25.52
N GLU A 148 6.07 24.75 25.63
CA GLU A 148 6.84 25.10 24.41
C GLU A 148 7.14 23.88 23.52
N LEU A 149 6.88 22.65 23.99
CA LEU A 149 6.82 21.45 23.14
C LEU A 149 5.55 21.39 22.25
N GLU A 150 4.57 22.26 22.47
CA GLU A 150 3.47 22.57 21.53
C GLU A 150 3.93 23.49 20.39
N VAL A 151 5.09 24.15 20.50
CA VAL A 151 5.71 24.94 19.42
C VAL A 151 6.43 24.02 18.43
N THR A 152 6.90 22.84 18.87
CA THR A 152 7.53 21.82 18.02
C THR A 152 6.54 20.91 17.28
N LEU A 153 5.23 21.01 17.55
CA LEU A 153 4.20 20.33 16.78
C LEU A 153 3.91 21.13 15.49
N PRO A 154 4.00 20.52 14.30
CA PRO A 154 3.80 21.25 13.04
C PRO A 154 2.43 21.93 12.98
N VAL A 155 2.44 23.24 12.76
CA VAL A 155 1.22 24.03 12.52
C VAL A 155 0.87 23.91 11.04
N THR A 156 -0.23 23.22 10.71
CA THR A 156 -0.89 23.41 9.41
C THR A 156 -1.71 24.70 9.49
N VAL A 157 -1.17 25.78 8.96
CA VAL A 157 -1.95 27.00 8.69
C VAL A 157 -2.83 26.69 7.47
N PRO A 158 -4.16 26.84 7.53
CA PRO A 158 -5.00 26.81 6.34
C PRO A 158 -4.56 27.92 5.39
N ASP A 159 -4.34 27.58 4.13
CA ASP A 159 -3.96 28.51 3.06
C ASP A 159 -5.17 29.40 2.71
N ASP A 160 -5.32 30.53 3.40
CA ASP A 160 -6.31 31.55 3.06
C ASP A 160 -5.78 32.47 1.94
N GLY A 161 -5.77 31.92 0.73
CA GLY A 161 -5.61 32.68 -0.50
C GLY A 161 -6.95 33.01 -1.15
N ALA A 162 -7.77 33.92 -0.59
CA ALA A 162 -8.85 34.58 -1.35
C ALA A 162 -9.41 35.86 -0.68
N GLY A 163 -8.75 37.00 -0.95
CA GLY A 163 -9.40 38.27 -1.31
C GLY A 163 -10.19 39.08 -0.26
N ALA A 164 -9.61 40.20 0.21
CA ALA A 164 -10.32 41.47 0.39
C ALA A 164 -9.35 42.66 0.50
N LYS A 165 -9.59 43.70 -0.30
CA LYS A 165 -8.90 45.00 -0.29
C LYS A 165 -9.48 45.92 0.79
N LYS A 166 -8.65 46.90 1.23
CA LYS A 166 -8.95 48.20 1.88
C LYS A 166 -9.46 48.13 3.33
N ASP A 167 -9.09 49.01 4.27
CA ASP A 167 -8.50 50.35 4.23
C ASP A 167 -7.70 50.62 5.53
N ALA A 168 -6.78 51.58 5.43
CA ALA A 168 -6.01 52.11 6.56
C ALA A 168 -6.87 52.98 7.50
N LYS A 169 -6.73 52.80 8.83
CA LYS A 169 -6.87 53.91 9.78
C LYS A 169 -6.03 53.72 11.04
N LYS A 170 -5.17 54.71 11.24
CA LYS A 170 -4.26 54.96 12.35
C LYS A 170 -5.04 55.50 13.55
N GLU A 171 -5.01 54.81 14.70
CA GLU A 171 -5.17 55.45 16.01
C GLU A 171 -4.22 54.84 17.05
N THR A 172 -3.27 55.67 17.45
CA THR A 172 -2.45 55.58 18.65
C THR A 172 -3.32 55.66 19.91
N LYS A 173 -3.28 54.67 20.80
CA LYS A 173 -3.59 54.86 22.23
C LYS A 173 -2.75 53.95 23.12
N LYS A 174 -1.92 54.63 23.92
CA LYS A 174 -1.42 54.37 25.28
C LYS A 174 -1.38 52.93 25.79
N ALA A 175 -0.18 52.58 26.25
CA ALA A 175 0.14 51.49 27.14
C ALA A 175 -0.85 51.41 28.32
N ASP A 176 -1.43 50.22 28.50
CA ASP A 176 -1.97 49.77 29.76
C ASP A 176 -1.22 48.50 30.17
N LYS A 177 -0.65 48.53 31.38
CA LYS A 177 0.36 47.57 31.87
C LYS A 177 -0.25 46.42 32.66
N ASN A 178 -1.52 46.10 32.45
CA ASN A 178 -2.20 44.96 33.07
C ASN A 178 -3.35 44.49 32.18
N ALA A 179 -3.05 43.63 31.21
CA ALA A 179 -4.04 42.80 30.55
C ALA A 179 -3.62 41.33 30.77
N PRO A 180 -4.52 40.43 31.20
CA PRO A 180 -4.19 39.02 31.31
C PRO A 180 -3.75 38.55 29.93
N ALA A 181 -2.66 37.80 29.89
CA ALA A 181 -2.11 37.22 28.66
C ALA A 181 -3.25 36.69 27.79
N ALA A 182 -3.31 37.16 26.54
CA ALA A 182 -4.36 36.82 25.60
C ALA A 182 -4.64 35.31 25.64
N LEU A 183 -5.87 34.94 25.99
CA LEU A 183 -6.32 33.56 26.02
C LEU A 183 -6.03 32.93 24.66
N VAL A 184 -5.01 32.06 24.62
CA VAL A 184 -4.60 31.36 23.39
C VAL A 184 -5.80 30.56 22.87
N PRO A 185 -6.16 30.70 21.58
CA PRO A 185 -7.25 29.96 20.97
C PRO A 185 -7.09 28.45 21.22
N PHE A 186 -8.21 27.77 21.50
CA PHE A 186 -8.26 26.32 21.60
C PHE A 186 -7.68 25.71 20.32
N ARG A 187 -6.55 25.02 20.41
CA ARG A 187 -6.01 24.23 19.31
C ARG A 187 -6.66 22.86 19.38
N GLU A 188 -7.38 22.48 18.33
CA GLU A 188 -7.75 21.08 18.17
C GLU A 188 -6.45 20.25 18.12
N PRO A 189 -6.34 19.17 18.92
CA PRO A 189 -5.19 18.27 18.85
C PRO A 189 -5.29 17.45 17.57
N VAL A 190 -5.03 18.09 16.43
CA VAL A 190 -4.89 17.41 15.14
C VAL A 190 -3.52 16.76 15.17
N GLY A 191 -3.46 15.51 15.64
CA GLY A 191 -2.24 14.72 15.63
C GLY A 191 -1.64 14.70 14.22
N LEU A 192 -0.32 14.94 14.13
CA LEU A 192 0.43 15.05 12.88
C LEU A 192 0.03 13.94 11.90
N VAL A 193 -0.66 14.30 10.81
CA VAL A 193 -1.00 13.36 9.74
C VAL A 193 0.14 13.37 8.73
N LEU A 194 0.94 12.30 8.74
CA LEU A 194 2.09 12.15 7.85
C LEU A 194 1.73 11.51 6.50
N VAL A 195 0.49 11.03 6.35
CA VAL A 195 -0.02 10.34 5.15
C VAL A 195 -0.26 11.31 3.99
N PRO A 196 0.53 11.28 2.90
CA PRO A 196 0.21 12.04 1.70
C PRO A 196 -0.95 11.36 0.98
N LYS A 197 -2.09 12.06 0.84
CA LYS A 197 -3.32 11.54 0.20
C LYS A 197 -3.07 10.91 -1.17
N GLY A 198 -2.15 11.48 -1.97
CA GLY A 198 -1.82 10.97 -3.30
C GLY A 198 -1.18 9.56 -3.31
N SER A 199 -0.45 9.17 -2.26
CA SER A 199 0.19 7.85 -2.17
C SER A 199 -0.81 6.71 -1.89
N MET A 200 -1.95 7.04 -1.27
CA MET A 200 -3.03 6.11 -0.94
C MET A 200 -4.04 5.96 -2.08
N GLU A 201 -4.10 6.93 -2.99
CA GLU A 201 -5.00 6.97 -4.15
C GLU A 201 -4.35 6.42 -5.43
N ALA A 202 -3.03 6.25 -5.44
CA ALA A 202 -2.29 5.70 -6.57
C ALA A 202 -2.56 4.20 -6.73
N VAL A 203 -3.52 3.85 -7.57
CA VAL A 203 -3.74 2.47 -8.01
C VAL A 203 -2.49 1.99 -8.75
N PRO A 204 -1.91 0.83 -8.39
CA PRO A 204 -0.77 0.29 -9.10
C PRO A 204 -1.07 0.21 -10.61
N GLU A 205 -0.15 0.70 -11.44
CA GLU A 205 -0.30 0.57 -12.89
C GLU A 205 -0.20 -0.91 -13.28
N VAL A 206 -1.00 -1.30 -14.29
CA VAL A 206 -0.89 -2.62 -14.92
C VAL A 206 0.47 -2.65 -15.59
N ASN A 207 1.34 -3.59 -15.21
CA ASN A 207 2.62 -3.80 -15.89
C ASN A 207 2.40 -3.73 -17.40
N GLY A 208 3.16 -2.84 -18.05
CA GLY A 208 3.02 -2.47 -19.45
C GLY A 208 2.76 -3.67 -20.33
N GLY A 209 1.63 -3.65 -21.04
CA GLY A 209 1.51 -4.48 -22.23
C GLY A 209 2.67 -4.13 -23.14
N ASP A 210 3.32 -5.15 -23.71
CA ASP A 210 4.31 -4.98 -24.77
C ASP A 210 3.75 -4.00 -25.81
N GLU A 211 4.18 -2.74 -25.73
CA GLU A 211 4.03 -1.81 -26.83
C GLU A 211 4.95 -2.35 -27.92
N VAL A 212 4.34 -2.96 -28.92
CA VAL A 212 4.96 -3.18 -30.21
C VAL A 212 5.44 -1.82 -30.69
N VAL A 213 6.74 -1.56 -30.55
CA VAL A 213 7.41 -0.36 -31.02
C VAL A 213 7.31 -0.34 -32.54
N ASP A 214 6.37 0.45 -33.07
CA ASP A 214 6.27 0.76 -34.49
C ASP A 214 7.22 1.93 -34.81
N PRO A 215 8.34 1.72 -35.55
CA PRO A 215 9.40 2.71 -35.69
C PRO A 215 9.10 3.65 -36.86
N LYS A 216 8.05 4.48 -36.78
CA LYS A 216 7.87 5.63 -37.70
C LYS A 216 6.82 6.65 -37.27
N ALA A 217 7.14 7.51 -36.31
CA ALA A 217 6.49 8.83 -36.23
C ALA A 217 7.45 9.90 -35.72
N LYS A 218 7.47 11.01 -36.46
CA LYS A 218 8.42 12.13 -36.40
C LYS A 218 8.24 13.02 -35.16
N LYS A 219 9.36 13.56 -34.69
CA LYS A 219 9.52 14.68 -33.73
C LYS A 219 8.61 15.89 -34.03
N ALA A 220 7.94 16.42 -32.99
CA ALA A 220 7.77 17.85 -32.66
C ALA A 220 7.22 17.99 -31.20
N PRO A 221 7.23 19.18 -30.56
CA PRO A 221 8.17 19.53 -29.49
C PRO A 221 7.58 19.54 -28.07
N ALA A 222 8.50 19.63 -27.11
CA ALA A 222 8.31 19.61 -25.67
C ALA A 222 7.21 20.55 -25.17
N LYS A 223 6.23 19.99 -24.46
CA LYS A 223 5.32 20.69 -23.55
C LYS A 223 5.57 20.13 -22.16
N GLU A 224 5.96 21.02 -21.25
CA GLU A 224 6.30 20.72 -19.85
C GLU A 224 5.24 19.83 -19.19
N LYS A 225 5.60 18.57 -18.91
CA LYS A 225 4.88 17.71 -17.99
C LYS A 225 5.29 18.08 -16.56
N LYS A 226 4.56 19.02 -15.96
CA LYS A 226 4.41 19.08 -14.50
C LYS A 226 3.50 17.93 -14.08
N GLY A 227 4.06 16.95 -13.39
CA GLY A 227 3.37 15.73 -12.98
C GLY A 227 4.21 14.51 -13.32
N ALA A 228 5.42 14.44 -12.78
CA ALA A 228 6.11 13.17 -12.66
C ALA A 228 5.25 12.31 -11.72
N VAL A 229 4.52 11.37 -12.31
CA VAL A 229 3.91 10.24 -11.60
C VAL A 229 5.06 9.56 -10.88
N ALA A 230 5.07 9.64 -9.56
CA ALA A 230 6.08 8.99 -8.74
C ALA A 230 6.03 7.49 -9.06
N GLU A 231 7.12 6.98 -9.62
CA GLU A 231 7.42 5.56 -9.73
C GLU A 231 7.03 4.87 -8.43
N ASN A 232 6.08 3.94 -8.48
CA ASN A 232 6.02 2.71 -7.66
C ASN A 232 6.60 2.79 -6.22
N SER A 233 6.35 3.89 -5.51
CA SER A 233 6.92 4.07 -4.17
C SER A 233 6.03 3.32 -3.20
N ASP A 234 6.57 2.31 -2.53
CA ASP A 234 5.86 1.62 -1.45
C ASP A 234 5.35 2.66 -0.44
N PRO A 235 4.03 2.88 -0.32
CA PRO A 235 3.49 3.94 0.52
C PRO A 235 3.83 3.71 1.99
N PHE A 236 4.11 2.46 2.39
CA PHE A 236 4.56 2.16 3.74
C PHE A 236 5.99 2.61 4.01
N ALA A 237 6.90 2.47 3.04
CA ALA A 237 8.31 2.82 3.22
C ALA A 237 8.52 4.32 3.45
N GLU A 238 7.77 5.17 2.72
CA GLU A 238 7.82 6.63 2.91
C GLU A 238 7.28 7.06 4.29
N ILE A 239 6.25 6.37 4.78
CA ILE A 239 5.66 6.67 6.09
C ILE A 239 6.52 6.15 7.22
N GLU A 240 7.11 4.97 7.06
CA GLU A 240 8.07 4.41 8.00
C GLU A 240 9.22 5.39 8.25
N THR A 241 9.86 5.90 7.20
CA THR A 241 10.98 6.84 7.35
C THR A 241 10.55 8.11 8.07
N ARG A 242 9.43 8.73 7.68
CA ARG A 242 8.91 9.94 8.34
C ARG A 242 8.56 9.72 9.81
N ILE A 243 7.93 8.60 10.16
CA ILE A 243 7.60 8.29 11.57
C ILE A 243 8.88 8.07 12.38
N LEU A 244 9.88 7.38 11.81
CA LEU A 244 11.16 7.15 12.47
C LEU A 244 11.96 8.45 12.65
N GLU A 245 11.90 9.37 11.70
CA GLU A 245 12.48 10.71 11.81
C GLU A 245 11.82 11.52 12.94
N GLU A 246 10.48 11.47 13.05
CA GLU A 246 9.77 12.11 14.17
C GLU A 246 10.13 11.47 15.51
N ALA A 247 10.15 10.13 15.59
CA ALA A 247 10.54 9.41 16.81
C ALA A 247 12.00 9.71 17.21
N ALA A 248 12.89 9.95 16.24
CA ALA A 248 14.30 10.27 16.51
C ALA A 248 14.48 11.58 17.30
N LYS A 249 13.55 12.54 17.18
CA LYS A 249 13.57 13.79 17.95
C LYS A 249 13.38 13.59 19.46
N TRP A 250 12.77 12.46 19.85
CA TRP A 250 12.43 12.10 21.23
C TRP A 250 13.36 11.03 21.82
N ARG A 251 14.55 10.84 21.24
CA ARG A 251 15.55 9.90 21.78
C ARG A 251 16.22 10.45 23.02
N LYS A 252 16.79 9.55 23.82
CA LYS A 252 17.59 9.92 24.99
C LYS A 252 18.72 10.88 24.59
N GLY A 253 18.72 12.07 25.17
CA GLY A 253 19.71 13.11 24.92
C GLY A 253 19.42 14.07 23.76
N THR A 254 18.35 13.87 22.97
CA THR A 254 17.96 14.81 21.90
C THR A 254 16.95 15.86 22.36
N PHE A 255 16.29 15.63 23.50
CA PHE A 255 15.33 16.55 24.09
C PHE A 255 15.58 16.71 25.59
N THR A 256 15.13 17.84 26.11
CA THR A 256 15.19 18.18 27.54
C THR A 256 13.93 18.91 27.92
N VAL A 257 13.31 18.54 29.03
CA VAL A 257 12.13 19.22 29.55
C VAL A 257 12.52 20.58 30.14
N THR A 258 11.76 21.64 29.90
CA THR A 258 12.06 22.97 30.45
C THR A 258 11.92 22.98 31.97
N ARG A 259 13.05 23.05 32.70
CA ARG A 259 13.07 23.00 34.17
C ARG A 259 12.28 24.12 34.83
N GLU A 260 12.18 25.28 34.17
CA GLU A 260 11.43 26.45 34.67
C GLU A 260 9.94 26.18 34.84
N VAL A 261 9.37 25.30 34.01
CA VAL A 261 7.96 24.89 34.05
C VAL A 261 7.67 23.92 35.20
N TYR A 262 8.70 23.42 35.89
CA TYR A 262 8.56 22.42 36.95
C TYR A 262 9.31 22.84 38.22
N GLU A 263 9.44 24.15 38.44
CA GLU A 263 10.09 24.73 39.62
C GLU A 263 11.53 24.20 39.87
N LYS A 264 12.21 23.77 38.81
CA LYS A 264 13.54 23.12 38.86
C LYS A 264 13.57 21.82 39.67
N ASP A 265 12.44 21.11 39.79
CA ASP A 265 12.43 19.77 40.35
C ASP A 265 13.06 18.75 39.37
N GLU A 266 14.35 18.47 39.59
CA GLU A 266 15.12 17.54 38.77
C GLU A 266 14.57 16.11 38.80
N SER A 267 13.97 15.66 39.91
CA SER A 267 13.42 14.31 40.00
C SER A 267 12.22 14.15 39.07
N LEU A 268 11.34 15.16 39.02
CA LEU A 268 10.17 15.13 38.15
C LEU A 268 10.56 15.32 36.68
N CYS A 269 11.46 16.25 36.38
CA CYS A 269 11.96 16.45 35.03
C CYS A 269 12.61 15.18 34.48
N HIS A 270 13.43 14.49 35.29
CA HIS A 270 14.07 13.26 34.87
C HIS A 270 13.07 12.12 34.66
N ALA A 271 12.08 11.97 35.54
CA ALA A 271 11.03 10.97 35.39
C ALA A 271 10.18 11.20 34.12
N LEU A 272 9.86 12.46 33.81
CA LEU A 272 9.14 12.83 32.60
C LEU A 272 9.96 12.57 31.33
N GLU A 273 11.25 12.94 31.32
CA GLU A 273 12.16 12.64 30.23
C GLU A 273 12.28 11.12 29.98
N GLN A 274 12.38 10.32 31.04
CA GLN A 274 12.41 8.86 30.92
C GLN A 274 11.09 8.30 30.35
N ALA A 275 9.95 8.81 30.79
CA ALA A 275 8.63 8.37 30.31
C ALA A 275 8.43 8.68 28.82
N ILE A 276 8.82 9.89 28.39
CA ILE A 276 8.75 10.33 26.99
C ILE A 276 9.65 9.44 26.11
N TRP A 277 10.87 9.17 26.56
CA TRP A 277 11.80 8.28 25.85
C TRP A 277 11.22 6.88 25.69
N TYR A 278 10.64 6.30 26.75
CA TYR A 278 10.02 4.97 26.68
C TYR A 278 8.85 4.91 25.68
N GLU A 279 8.01 5.95 25.64
CA GLU A 279 6.93 6.02 24.65
C GLU A 279 7.45 6.19 23.21
N ALA A 280 8.57 6.87 23.00
CA ALA A 280 9.22 6.96 21.70
C ALA A 280 9.81 5.60 21.25
N GLU A 281 10.44 4.85 22.14
CA GLU A 281 10.93 3.50 21.85
C GLU A 281 9.79 2.54 21.50
N LYS A 282 8.68 2.65 22.23
CA LYS A 282 7.47 1.86 21.96
C LYS A 282 6.88 2.17 20.58
N LEU A 283 6.90 3.43 20.14
CA LEU A 283 6.50 3.80 18.77
C LEU A 283 7.40 3.11 17.72
N VAL A 284 8.72 3.17 17.89
CA VAL A 284 9.69 2.53 16.99
C VAL A 284 9.45 1.01 16.91
N LEU A 285 9.28 0.35 18.05
CA LEU A 285 8.98 -1.09 18.12
C LEU A 285 7.66 -1.43 17.44
N SER A 286 6.63 -0.60 17.60
CA SER A 286 5.32 -0.80 17.00
C SER A 286 5.40 -0.72 15.46
N VAL A 287 6.10 0.28 14.93
CA VAL A 287 6.34 0.42 13.47
C VAL A 287 7.12 -0.77 12.92
N ALA A 288 8.17 -1.23 13.62
CA ALA A 288 8.95 -2.41 13.23
C ALA A 288 8.08 -3.69 13.19
N ASN A 289 7.17 -3.86 14.15
CA ASN A 289 6.22 -4.97 14.15
C ASN A 289 5.25 -4.91 12.97
N ILE A 290 4.72 -3.72 12.65
CA ILE A 290 3.84 -3.53 11.48
C ILE A 290 4.57 -3.91 10.20
N LYS A 291 5.84 -3.49 10.04
CA LYS A 291 6.69 -3.89 8.92
C LYS A 291 6.89 -5.40 8.81
N SER A 292 7.18 -6.06 9.93
CA SER A 292 7.33 -7.52 9.97
C SER A 292 6.06 -8.25 9.56
N ILE A 293 4.89 -7.75 9.99
CA ILE A 293 3.59 -8.29 9.60
C ILE A 293 3.34 -8.06 8.11
N LEU A 294 3.65 -6.87 7.59
CA LEU A 294 3.48 -6.55 6.18
C LEU A 294 4.30 -7.49 5.28
N ALA A 295 5.59 -7.67 5.58
CA ALA A 295 6.47 -8.56 4.83
C ALA A 295 5.93 -10.00 4.77
N LYS A 296 5.41 -10.53 5.89
CA LYS A 296 4.85 -11.90 5.95
C LYS A 296 3.56 -12.12 5.15
N ASN A 297 2.87 -11.06 4.74
CA ASN A 297 1.55 -11.15 4.11
C ASN A 297 1.52 -10.62 2.66
N VAL A 298 2.55 -9.87 2.25
CA VAL A 298 2.65 -9.28 0.90
C VAL A 298 3.58 -10.08 -0.01
N ASP A 299 4.64 -10.70 0.54
CA ASP A 299 5.57 -11.62 -0.15
C ASP A 299 5.02 -13.06 -0.22
#